data_AF-A0A9N9HRY9-F1
#
_entry.id   AF-A0A9N9HRY9-F1
#
_cell.length_a   1.000
_cell.length_b   1.000
_cell.length_c   1.000
_cell.angle_alpha   90.00
_cell.angle_beta   90.00
_cell.angle_gamma   90.00
#
_symmetry.space_group_name_H-M   'P 1'
#
loop_
_entity.id
_entity.type
_entity.pdbx_description
1 polymer ?
#
loop_
_entity_poly.entity_id
_entity_poly.type
_entity_poly.pdbx_seq_one_letter_code
_entity_poly.pdbx_strand_id
1 'polypeptide(L)'
;MPEIKRKHGRPPNNGHIHGTDKNMLKKAKVKKEFDKNNTTLSHLSGLSLDSRIPQNAVLEVHNLLGDGHCGFQSLAVAIFQEEGKWQDVKIAMKSQLTKQQYIYGCSREYWFYVPECAQLASDTFNIPIAAFSEDSTSSLFFLPFDKKPGSRKKPIILHWHGKDHVVLVKFKQHRDIQVPHLNPQYIPIC
;
A
#
# COMPACT_ATOMS: atom_id res chain seq x y z
N MET A 1 11.53 -51.63 40.33
CA MET A 1 10.08 -51.33 40.42
C MET A 1 9.66 -51.64 41.85
N PRO A 2 8.91 -50.80 42.63
CA PRO A 2 8.29 -49.49 42.35
C PRO A 2 8.50 -48.36 43.41
N GLU A 3 8.33 -47.11 42.96
CA GLU A 3 7.52 -45.93 43.43
C GLU A 3 6.60 -46.01 44.69
N ILE A 4 6.19 -44.98 45.49
CA ILE A 4 6.19 -43.48 45.57
C ILE A 4 5.85 -43.09 47.05
N LYS A 5 6.34 -41.92 47.55
CA LYS A 5 5.59 -40.80 48.21
C LYS A 5 6.39 -40.08 49.30
N ARG A 6 6.50 -38.74 49.18
CA ARG A 6 5.88 -37.75 50.08
C ARG A 6 6.00 -36.31 49.55
N LYS A 7 4.97 -35.53 49.87
CA LYS A 7 4.67 -34.14 49.48
C LYS A 7 5.48 -33.14 50.30
N HIS A 8 5.77 -31.96 49.75
CA HIS A 8 5.84 -30.62 50.40
C HIS A 8 5.99 -29.60 49.25
N GLY A 9 5.11 -28.61 49.05
CA GLY A 9 4.89 -27.41 49.87
C GLY A 9 5.20 -26.20 48.97
N ARG A 10 4.25 -25.30 48.71
CA ARG A 10 4.40 -24.16 47.79
C ARG A 10 5.04 -22.97 48.52
N PRO A 11 6.09 -22.31 47.99
CA PRO A 11 6.59 -21.07 48.58
C PRO A 11 5.75 -19.83 48.18
N PRO A 12 5.80 -18.75 48.97
CA PRO A 12 4.87 -17.63 48.89
C PRO A 12 5.19 -16.65 47.75
N ASN A 13 4.13 -16.04 47.24
CA ASN A 13 4.15 -15.08 46.14
C ASN A 13 4.47 -13.67 46.67
N ASN A 14 5.60 -13.08 46.26
CA ASN A 14 5.88 -11.66 46.41
C ASN A 14 6.35 -11.09 45.07
N GLY A 15 5.46 -10.36 44.41
CA GLY A 15 5.74 -9.63 43.18
C GLY A 15 4.87 -8.38 43.12
N HIS A 16 5.32 -7.33 43.80
CA HIS A 16 4.76 -5.99 43.71
C HIS A 16 5.11 -5.43 42.32
N ILE A 17 4.16 -5.44 41.38
CA ILE A 17 4.34 -4.79 40.07
C ILE A 17 3.67 -3.42 40.16
N HIS A 18 4.48 -2.40 40.43
CA HIS A 18 4.11 -1.00 40.20
C HIS A 18 4.60 -0.60 38.81
N GLY A 19 3.67 -0.25 37.92
CA GLY A 19 4.01 0.12 36.54
C GLY A 19 2.78 0.41 35.68
N THR A 20 1.86 1.24 36.18
CA THR A 20 0.70 1.71 35.42
C THR A 20 1.07 2.80 34.40
N ASP A 21 0.58 2.61 33.19
CA ASP A 21 -0.14 3.61 32.39
C ASP A 21 0.59 4.84 31.83
N LYS A 22 1.61 4.62 30.99
CA LYS A 22 2.03 5.64 30.00
C LYS A 22 2.03 5.17 28.54
N ASN A 23 2.02 3.87 28.28
CA ASN A 23 2.09 3.32 26.91
C ASN A 23 0.71 3.04 26.29
N MET A 24 -0.35 2.84 27.09
CA MET A 24 -1.71 2.63 26.55
C MET A 24 -2.35 3.93 26.05
N LEU A 25 -2.10 5.08 26.70
CA LEU A 25 -2.61 6.38 26.25
C LEU A 25 -1.97 6.84 24.93
N LYS A 26 -0.68 6.55 24.69
CA LYS A 26 -0.05 6.86 23.40
C LYS A 26 -0.60 6.00 22.26
N LYS A 27 -0.80 4.69 22.48
CA LYS A 27 -1.44 3.80 21.50
C LYS A 27 -2.90 4.18 21.24
N ALA A 28 -3.65 4.60 22.26
CA ALA A 28 -5.03 5.06 22.10
C ALA A 28 -5.13 6.42 21.38
N LYS A 29 -4.17 7.32 21.59
CA LYS A 29 -4.12 8.62 20.90
C LYS A 29 -3.73 8.47 19.43
N VAL A 30 -2.73 7.62 19.14
CA VAL A 30 -2.34 7.24 17.76
C VAL A 30 -3.48 6.51 17.04
N LYS A 31 -4.23 5.65 17.73
CA LYS A 31 -5.40 4.96 17.14
C LYS A 31 -6.57 5.93 16.87
N LYS A 32 -6.83 6.91 17.76
CA LYS A 32 -7.85 7.95 17.54
C LYS A 32 -7.47 8.96 16.44
N GLU A 33 -6.19 9.16 16.17
CA GLU A 33 -5.71 9.98 15.06
C GLU A 33 -5.74 9.20 13.74
N PHE A 34 -5.48 7.89 13.78
CA PHE A 34 -5.63 6.96 12.66
C PHE A 34 -7.09 6.86 12.17
N ASP A 35 -8.06 6.84 13.09
CA ASP A 35 -9.49 6.80 12.75
C ASP A 35 -10.01 8.12 12.14
N LYS A 36 -9.29 9.24 12.28
CA LYS A 36 -9.68 10.54 11.70
C LYS A 36 -9.34 10.69 10.21
N ASN A 37 -8.39 9.91 9.70
CA ASN A 37 -7.92 10.00 8.30
C ASN A 37 -8.42 8.84 7.42
N ASN A 38 -9.05 7.82 8.01
CA ASN A 38 -9.70 6.76 7.25
C ASN A 38 -11.07 7.25 6.77
N THR A 39 -11.06 7.81 5.57
CA THR A 39 -12.28 8.23 4.90
C THR A 39 -13.08 7.00 4.46
N THR A 40 -14.09 6.64 5.24
CA THR A 40 -15.15 5.72 4.79
C THR A 40 -15.87 6.31 3.58
N LEU A 41 -16.41 5.44 2.71
CA LEU A 41 -17.13 5.74 1.44
C LEU A 41 -18.08 6.95 1.48
N SER A 42 -18.58 7.34 2.65
CA SER A 42 -19.47 8.49 2.87
C SER A 42 -18.84 9.87 2.64
N HIS A 43 -17.53 10.02 2.50
CA HIS A 43 -16.87 11.31 2.19
C HIS A 43 -16.30 11.39 0.76
N LEU A 44 -16.59 10.39 -0.09
CA LEU A 44 -16.17 10.34 -1.50
C LEU A 44 -16.93 11.32 -2.42
N SER A 45 -17.65 12.31 -1.88
CA SER A 45 -18.58 13.18 -2.59
C SER A 45 -17.95 14.11 -3.66
N GLY A 46 -16.71 13.88 -4.07
CA GLY A 46 -16.06 14.53 -5.21
C GLY A 46 -15.06 13.66 -5.98
N LEU A 47 -14.85 12.39 -5.60
CA LEU A 47 -13.88 11.52 -6.27
C LEU A 47 -14.57 10.69 -7.36
N SER A 48 -14.33 11.06 -8.62
CA SER A 48 -14.77 10.26 -9.77
C SER A 48 -13.79 9.10 -9.97
N LEU A 49 -14.25 7.86 -9.75
CA LEU A 49 -13.45 6.66 -9.99
C LEU A 49 -13.67 6.14 -11.41
N ASP A 50 -12.66 5.43 -11.92
CA ASP A 50 -12.78 4.70 -13.18
C ASP A 50 -14.00 3.75 -13.13
N SER A 51 -14.79 3.69 -14.20
CA SER A 51 -15.98 2.85 -14.31
C SER A 51 -15.75 1.36 -14.03
N ARG A 52 -14.52 0.87 -14.21
CA ARG A 52 -14.09 -0.52 -13.91
C ARG A 52 -13.84 -0.76 -12.42
N ILE A 53 -13.86 0.29 -11.59
CA ILE A 53 -13.81 0.22 -10.13
C ILE A 53 -15.25 0.31 -9.62
N PRO A 54 -15.96 -0.82 -9.44
CA PRO A 54 -17.33 -0.79 -8.95
C PRO A 54 -17.36 -0.34 -7.49
N GLN A 55 -18.05 0.76 -7.20
CA GLN A 55 -18.09 1.41 -5.88
C GLN A 55 -18.51 0.44 -4.76
N ASN A 56 -19.42 -0.49 -5.05
CA ASN A 56 -19.87 -1.49 -4.07
C ASN A 56 -18.79 -2.51 -3.67
N ALA A 57 -17.74 -2.66 -4.48
CA ALA A 57 -16.60 -3.53 -4.22
C ALA A 57 -15.46 -2.82 -3.49
N VAL A 58 -15.44 -1.49 -3.48
CA VAL A 58 -14.46 -0.70 -2.73
C VAL A 58 -14.71 -0.90 -1.23
N LEU A 59 -13.64 -1.22 -0.51
CA LEU A 59 -13.61 -1.26 0.96
C LEU A 59 -13.26 0.13 1.51
N GLU A 60 -12.22 0.73 0.95
CA GLU A 60 -11.63 1.97 1.46
C GLU A 60 -10.90 2.69 0.32
N VAL A 61 -10.92 4.02 0.35
CA VAL A 61 -10.07 4.86 -0.49
C VAL A 61 -9.24 5.74 0.43
N HIS A 62 -7.92 5.59 0.39
CA HIS A 62 -7.03 6.50 1.09
C HIS A 62 -6.73 7.69 0.21
N ASN A 63 -7.42 8.80 0.50
CA ASN A 63 -7.14 10.10 -0.06
C ASN A 63 -6.09 10.80 0.82
N LEU A 64 -4.82 10.64 0.46
CA LEU A 64 -3.69 11.21 1.20
C LEU A 64 -3.50 12.68 0.79
N LEU A 65 -2.67 13.44 1.51
CA LEU A 65 -2.46 14.85 1.18
C LEU A 65 -1.82 14.99 -0.21
N GLY A 66 -2.33 15.92 -1.02
CA GLY A 66 -1.79 16.27 -2.35
C GLY A 66 -0.54 17.13 -2.27
N ASP A 67 0.44 16.77 -1.45
CA ASP A 67 1.70 17.51 -1.23
C ASP A 67 2.83 17.11 -2.20
N GLY A 68 2.48 16.39 -3.28
CA GLY A 68 3.43 15.78 -4.20
C GLY A 68 4.09 14.50 -3.67
N HIS A 69 3.62 13.96 -2.53
CA HIS A 69 4.07 12.67 -2.00
C HIS A 69 2.96 11.60 -1.94
N CYS A 70 1.74 11.94 -2.37
CA CYS A 70 0.55 11.08 -2.33
C CYS A 70 0.78 9.68 -2.95
N GLY A 71 1.55 9.57 -4.03
CA GLY A 71 1.91 8.28 -4.63
C GLY A 71 2.78 7.41 -3.71
N PHE A 72 3.78 7.99 -3.05
CA PHE A 72 4.63 7.27 -2.09
C PHE A 72 3.89 6.90 -0.82
N GLN A 73 3.06 7.81 -0.31
CA GLN A 73 2.24 7.54 0.87
C GLN A 73 1.24 6.43 0.56
N SER A 74 0.64 6.44 -0.64
CA SER A 74 -0.27 5.38 -1.11
C SER A 74 0.44 4.02 -1.13
N LEU A 75 1.65 3.97 -1.67
CA LEU A 75 2.47 2.76 -1.63
C LEU A 75 2.87 2.35 -0.21
N ALA A 76 3.21 3.30 0.66
CA ALA A 76 3.60 3.02 2.04
C ALA A 76 2.46 2.38 2.83
N VAL A 77 1.24 2.92 2.67
CA VAL A 77 0.02 2.33 3.23
C VAL A 77 -0.25 0.96 2.61
N ALA A 78 -0.07 0.79 1.32
CA ALA A 78 -0.34 -0.49 0.64
C ALA A 78 0.65 -1.61 1.03
N ILE A 79 1.94 -1.28 1.15
CA ILE A 79 3.02 -2.25 1.35
C ILE A 79 3.32 -2.48 2.83
N PHE A 80 3.38 -1.40 3.60
CA PHE A 80 3.81 -1.43 5.00
C PHE A 80 2.67 -1.20 5.99
N GLN A 81 1.45 -0.87 5.52
CA GLN A 81 0.31 -0.50 6.36
C GLN A 81 0.60 0.72 7.26
N GLU A 82 1.58 1.53 6.89
CA GLU A 82 2.07 2.68 7.65
C GLU A 82 2.40 3.84 6.70
N GLU A 83 1.65 4.93 6.78
CA GLU A 83 1.85 6.11 5.92
C GLU A 83 3.24 6.75 6.12
N GLY A 84 3.74 6.76 7.36
CA GLY A 84 5.02 7.37 7.73
C GLY A 84 6.26 6.74 7.06
N LYS A 85 6.12 5.61 6.38
CA LYS A 85 7.20 4.93 5.64
C LYS A 85 7.34 5.37 4.19
N TRP A 86 6.66 6.44 3.78
CA TRP A 86 6.74 6.95 2.40
C TRP A 86 8.17 7.37 1.99
N GLN A 87 8.99 7.83 2.93
CA GLN A 87 10.40 8.14 2.67
C GLN A 87 11.21 6.88 2.34
N ASP A 88 10.98 5.78 3.05
CA ASP A 88 11.61 4.49 2.78
C ASP A 88 11.20 3.96 1.39
N VAL A 89 9.92 4.12 1.04
CA VAL A 89 9.42 3.79 -0.30
C VAL A 89 10.17 4.60 -1.37
N LYS A 90 10.28 5.91 -1.17
CA LYS A 90 10.99 6.81 -2.09
C LYS A 90 12.47 6.42 -2.22
N ILE A 91 13.14 6.11 -1.12
CA ILE A 91 14.55 5.67 -1.13
C ILE A 91 14.71 4.36 -1.90
N ALA A 92 13.84 3.37 -1.66
CA ALA A 92 13.87 2.08 -2.34
C ALA A 92 13.65 2.24 -3.85
N MET A 93 12.63 3.00 -4.25
CA MET A 93 12.36 3.31 -5.66
C MET A 93 13.50 4.10 -6.30
N LYS A 94 14.16 5.03 -5.57
CA LYS A 94 15.37 5.72 -6.06
C LYS A 94 16.48 4.75 -6.40
N SER A 95 16.70 3.78 -5.50
CA SER A 95 17.74 2.77 -5.66
C SER A 95 17.47 1.93 -6.90
N GLN A 96 16.21 1.52 -7.12
CA GLN A 96 15.81 0.80 -8.32
C GLN A 96 15.99 1.63 -9.59
N LEU A 97 15.54 2.90 -9.59
CA LEU A 97 15.71 3.81 -10.73
C LEU A 97 17.19 4.01 -11.07
N THR A 98 18.05 4.10 -10.05
CA THR A 98 19.50 4.28 -10.26
C THR A 98 20.15 3.03 -10.89
N LYS A 99 19.63 1.83 -10.60
CA LYS A 99 20.13 0.57 -11.19
C LYS A 99 19.70 0.41 -12.65
N GLN A 100 18.53 0.91 -13.01
CA GLN A 100 17.89 0.65 -14.30
C GLN A 100 17.37 1.93 -14.96
N GLN A 101 18.16 3.01 -14.89
CA GLN A 101 17.72 4.35 -15.33
C GLN A 101 17.32 4.39 -16.80
N TYR A 102 17.93 3.56 -17.65
CA TYR A 102 17.62 3.49 -19.08
C TYR A 102 16.27 2.84 -19.39
N ILE A 103 15.68 2.10 -18.43
CA ILE A 103 14.38 1.43 -18.60
C ILE A 103 13.23 2.39 -18.29
N TYR A 104 13.42 3.29 -17.33
CA TYR A 104 12.36 4.16 -16.84
C TYR A 104 12.50 5.58 -17.39
N GLY A 105 11.46 6.09 -18.05
CA GLY A 105 11.36 7.50 -18.48
C GLY A 105 11.14 8.51 -17.34
N CYS A 106 11.27 8.10 -16.07
CA CYS A 106 10.96 8.91 -14.90
C CYS A 106 12.05 9.96 -14.62
N SER A 107 11.65 11.21 -14.43
CA SER A 107 12.53 12.23 -13.83
C SER A 107 12.85 11.89 -12.38
N ARG A 108 14.06 12.24 -11.93
CA ARG A 108 14.49 12.10 -10.52
C ARG A 108 13.79 13.08 -9.58
N GLU A 109 13.00 14.02 -10.09
CA GLU A 109 12.35 15.08 -9.31
C GLU A 109 10.82 14.95 -9.27
N TYR A 110 10.20 14.52 -10.37
CA TYR A 110 8.74 14.44 -10.53
C TYR A 110 8.25 13.00 -10.53
N TRP A 111 8.06 12.44 -9.34
CA TRP A 111 7.67 11.04 -9.18
C TRP A 111 6.14 10.98 -9.03
N PHE A 112 5.51 10.02 -9.70
CA PHE A 112 4.05 9.83 -9.87
C PHE A 112 3.31 10.76 -10.84
N TYR A 113 4.03 11.64 -11.55
CA TYR A 113 3.45 12.39 -12.67
C TYR A 113 3.35 11.59 -13.97
N VAL A 114 4.04 10.45 -14.05
CA VAL A 114 4.11 9.62 -15.25
C VAL A 114 3.84 8.14 -14.92
N PRO A 115 3.19 7.38 -15.82
CA PRO A 115 2.83 5.98 -15.57
C PRO A 115 4.04 5.08 -15.25
N GLU A 116 5.23 5.44 -15.73
CA GLU A 116 6.50 4.74 -15.49
C GLU A 116 6.87 4.69 -14.00
N CYS A 117 6.32 5.58 -13.16
CA CYS A 117 6.50 5.49 -11.71
C CYS A 117 5.78 4.27 -11.11
N ALA A 118 4.65 3.86 -11.68
CA ALA A 118 3.97 2.62 -11.29
C ALA A 118 4.78 1.39 -11.72
N GLN A 119 5.41 1.42 -12.90
CA GLN A 119 6.33 0.38 -13.34
C GLN A 119 7.53 0.25 -12.38
N LEU A 120 8.18 1.37 -12.07
CA LEU A 120 9.29 1.43 -11.12
C LEU A 120 8.90 0.86 -9.74
N ALA A 121 7.73 1.22 -9.23
CA ALA A 121 7.23 0.70 -7.96
C ALA A 121 6.97 -0.81 -8.02
N SER A 122 6.37 -1.28 -9.12
CA SER A 122 6.11 -2.70 -9.37
C SER A 122 7.41 -3.52 -9.32
N ASP A 123 8.45 -3.04 -9.99
CA ASP A 123 9.78 -3.66 -9.98
C ASP A 123 10.46 -3.61 -8.60
N THR A 124 10.39 -2.45 -7.93
CA THR A 124 11.02 -2.22 -6.62
C THR A 124 10.48 -3.20 -5.57
N PHE A 125 9.17 -3.40 -5.54
CA PHE A 125 8.52 -4.21 -4.50
C PHE A 125 8.15 -5.62 -4.98
N ASN A 126 8.34 -5.92 -6.27
CA ASN A 126 7.96 -7.16 -6.91
C ASN A 126 6.47 -7.48 -6.66
N ILE A 127 5.59 -6.52 -6.99
CA ILE A 127 4.13 -6.59 -6.80
C ILE A 127 3.46 -5.99 -8.05
N PRO A 128 2.43 -6.62 -8.64
CA PRO A 128 1.67 -6.00 -9.72
C PRO A 128 1.01 -4.69 -9.28
N ILE A 129 0.92 -3.70 -10.18
CA ILE A 129 0.23 -2.45 -9.91
C ILE A 129 -0.81 -2.21 -11.00
N ALA A 130 -2.06 -1.99 -10.60
CA ALA A 130 -3.10 -1.48 -11.48
C ALA A 130 -3.23 0.02 -11.25
N ALA A 131 -2.89 0.81 -12.27
CA ALA A 131 -3.04 2.25 -12.29
C ALA A 131 -4.30 2.61 -13.05
N PHE A 132 -5.32 3.07 -12.34
CA PHE A 132 -6.52 3.61 -12.94
C PHE A 132 -6.45 5.12 -13.06
N SER A 133 -7.16 5.69 -14.03
CA SER A 133 -7.32 7.12 -14.22
C SER A 133 -8.81 7.41 -14.39
N GLU A 134 -9.21 8.66 -14.20
CA GLU A 134 -10.56 9.11 -14.60
C GLU A 134 -10.82 8.83 -16.08
N ASP A 135 -9.79 9.01 -16.92
CA ASP A 135 -9.81 8.53 -18.29
C ASP A 135 -9.35 7.07 -18.34
N SER A 136 -10.33 6.19 -18.50
CA SER A 136 -10.11 4.74 -18.57
C SER A 136 -9.11 4.30 -19.64
N THR A 137 -8.92 5.09 -20.70
CA THR A 137 -7.96 4.79 -21.78
C THR A 137 -6.51 4.97 -21.33
N SER A 138 -6.27 5.82 -20.33
CA SER A 138 -4.95 6.09 -19.75
C SER A 138 -4.60 5.14 -18.59
N SER A 139 -5.49 4.21 -18.25
CA SER A 139 -5.26 3.25 -17.18
C SER A 139 -4.42 2.08 -17.66
N LEU A 140 -3.43 1.69 -16.87
CA LEU A 140 -2.47 0.65 -17.24
C LEU A 140 -2.25 -0.35 -16.10
N PHE A 141 -1.90 -1.57 -16.48
CA PHE A 141 -1.50 -2.63 -15.57
C PHE A 141 -0.01 -2.92 -15.72
N PHE A 142 0.71 -2.89 -14.60
CA PHE A 142 2.16 -3.05 -14.54
C PHE A 142 2.51 -4.34 -13.82
N LEU A 143 3.42 -5.11 -14.42
CA LEU A 143 4.01 -6.28 -13.79
C LEU A 143 5.45 -5.93 -13.36
N PRO A 144 6.14 -6.79 -12.62
CA PRO A 144 7.58 -6.61 -12.47
C PRO A 144 8.31 -7.24 -13.68
N PHE A 145 9.31 -6.56 -14.24
CA PHE A 145 10.09 -7.02 -15.39
C PHE A 145 10.95 -8.25 -15.06
N ASP A 146 11.78 -8.13 -14.02
CA ASP A 146 12.82 -9.14 -13.73
C ASP A 146 12.31 -10.35 -12.93
N LYS A 147 11.19 -10.17 -12.24
CA LYS A 147 10.69 -11.15 -11.27
C LYS A 147 9.22 -11.42 -11.54
N LYS A 148 8.88 -12.68 -11.81
CA LYS A 148 7.47 -13.06 -11.78
C LYS A 148 6.97 -12.84 -10.35
N PRO A 149 5.93 -12.01 -10.17
CA PRO A 149 5.34 -11.84 -8.86
C PRO A 149 4.83 -13.22 -8.44
N GLY A 150 5.08 -13.61 -7.18
CA GLY A 150 4.57 -14.88 -6.68
C GLY A 150 3.07 -14.97 -6.96
N SER A 151 2.58 -16.15 -7.36
CA SER A 151 1.24 -16.40 -7.92
C SER A 151 0.04 -15.98 -7.06
N ARG A 152 0.27 -15.41 -5.88
CA ARG A 152 -0.75 -14.96 -4.92
C ARG A 152 -0.70 -13.47 -4.59
N LYS A 153 0.23 -12.70 -5.15
CA LYS A 153 0.31 -11.26 -4.86
C LYS A 153 -0.80 -10.51 -5.59
N LYS A 154 -1.77 -10.03 -4.82
CA LYS A 154 -2.83 -9.15 -5.34
C LYS A 154 -2.22 -7.83 -5.82
N PRO A 155 -2.73 -7.25 -6.91
CA PRO A 155 -2.25 -5.97 -7.37
C PRO A 155 -2.54 -4.86 -6.36
N ILE A 156 -1.61 -3.91 -6.24
CA ILE A 156 -1.89 -2.63 -5.60
C ILE A 156 -2.70 -1.81 -6.59
N ILE A 157 -3.81 -1.21 -6.13
CA ILE A 157 -4.69 -0.43 -6.98
C ILE A 157 -4.50 1.04 -6.65
N LEU A 158 -3.89 1.76 -7.59
CA LEU A 158 -3.73 3.20 -7.54
C LEU A 158 -4.73 3.83 -8.49
N HIS A 159 -5.31 4.96 -8.10
CA HIS A 159 -6.20 5.73 -8.96
C HIS A 159 -5.72 7.19 -9.02
N TRP A 160 -5.54 7.70 -10.23
CA TRP A 160 -5.19 9.09 -10.49
C TRP A 160 -6.46 9.92 -10.52
N HIS A 161 -6.51 10.91 -9.63
CA HIS A 161 -7.56 11.90 -9.56
C HIS A 161 -7.02 13.24 -10.06
N GLY A 162 -7.70 13.86 -11.00
CA GLY A 162 -7.19 15.07 -11.65
C GLY A 162 -5.85 14.83 -12.37
N LYS A 163 -4.89 15.73 -12.18
CA LYS A 163 -3.60 15.73 -12.91
C LYS A 163 -2.39 15.30 -12.10
N ASP A 164 -2.48 15.38 -10.78
CA ASP A 164 -1.32 15.32 -9.88
C ASP A 164 -1.60 14.55 -8.59
N HIS A 165 -2.83 14.04 -8.41
CA HIS A 165 -3.20 13.36 -7.18
C HIS A 165 -3.40 11.86 -7.37
N VAL A 166 -2.81 11.07 -6.47
CA VAL A 166 -2.92 9.61 -6.47
C VAL A 166 -3.55 9.16 -5.17
N VAL A 167 -4.59 8.34 -5.29
CA VAL A 167 -5.25 7.70 -4.15
C VAL A 167 -5.04 6.18 -4.20
N LEU A 168 -4.99 5.57 -3.02
CA LEU A 168 -4.98 4.11 -2.88
C LEU A 168 -6.41 3.59 -2.75
N VAL A 169 -6.80 2.66 -3.62
CA VAL A 169 -8.09 1.98 -3.56
C VAL A 169 -7.91 0.58 -3.00
N LYS A 170 -8.58 0.26 -1.89
CA LYS A 170 -8.65 -1.09 -1.32
C LYS A 170 -9.99 -1.70 -1.61
N PHE A 171 -10.00 -2.95 -2.06
CA PHE A 171 -11.22 -3.71 -2.33
C PHE A 171 -11.61 -4.63 -1.18
N LYS A 172 -12.91 -4.93 -1.10
CA LYS A 172 -13.45 -5.99 -0.26
C LYS A 172 -12.83 -7.34 -0.68
N GLN A 173 -12.67 -8.26 0.27
CA GLN A 173 -12.08 -9.57 0.00
C GLN A 173 -12.87 -10.34 -1.08
N HIS A 174 -12.18 -11.14 -1.89
CA HIS A 174 -12.75 -12.04 -2.91
C HIS A 174 -13.55 -11.37 -4.04
N ARG A 175 -13.19 -10.15 -4.44
CA ARG A 175 -13.73 -9.52 -5.65
C ARG A 175 -12.71 -9.58 -6.77
N ASP A 176 -13.14 -10.11 -7.91
CA ASP A 176 -12.41 -9.96 -9.16
C ASP A 176 -12.65 -8.55 -9.68
N ILE A 177 -11.56 -7.88 -10.05
CA ILE A 177 -11.57 -6.54 -10.62
C ILE A 177 -11.10 -6.68 -12.04
N GLN A 178 -11.78 -6.02 -12.96
CA GLN A 178 -11.27 -5.88 -14.31
C GLN A 178 -10.06 -4.95 -14.27
N VAL A 179 -8.87 -5.54 -14.29
CA VAL A 179 -7.62 -4.78 -14.37
C VAL A 179 -7.51 -4.07 -15.74
N PRO A 180 -6.81 -2.93 -15.81
CA PRO A 180 -6.58 -2.26 -17.09
C PRO A 180 -5.74 -3.10 -18.04
N HIS A 181 -5.56 -2.59 -19.27
CA HIS A 181 -4.67 -3.22 -20.24
C HIS A 181 -3.23 -3.25 -19.71
N LEU A 182 -2.52 -4.33 -20.03
CA LEU A 182 -1.10 -4.46 -19.70
C LEU A 182 -0.32 -3.32 -20.37
N ASN A 183 0.59 -2.70 -19.62
CA ASN A 183 1.46 -1.63 -20.12
C ASN A 183 2.11 -2.07 -21.46
N PRO A 184 2.00 -1.28 -22.55
CA PRO A 184 2.55 -1.63 -23.86
C PRO A 184 4.05 -1.96 -23.86
N GLN A 185 4.81 -1.53 -22.85
CA GLN A 185 6.22 -1.93 -22.67
C GLN A 185 6.40 -3.45 -22.50
N TYR A 186 5.34 -4.21 -22.21
CA TYR A 186 5.34 -5.67 -22.19
C TYR A 186 5.05 -6.33 -23.55
N ILE A 187 4.64 -5.56 -24.55
CA ILE A 187 4.30 -6.10 -25.86
C ILE A 187 5.62 -6.33 -26.61
N PRO A 188 5.91 -7.57 -27.05
CA PRO A 188 7.09 -7.82 -27.86
C PRO A 188 7.01 -6.99 -29.15
N ILE A 189 8.11 -6.35 -29.52
CA ILE A 189 8.23 -5.69 -30.82
C ILE A 189 8.29 -6.81 -31.87
N CYS A 190 7.23 -6.95 -32.64
CA CYS A 190 7.12 -7.89 -33.76
C CYS A 190 7.92 -7.43 -34.96
#